data_AF-A0A0A7LN51-F1
#
_entry.id   AF-A0A0A7LN51-F1
#
_cell.length_a   1.000
_cell.length_b   1.000
_cell.length_c   1.000
_cell.angle_alpha   90.00
_cell.angle_beta   90.00
_cell.angle_gamma   90.00
#
_symmetry.space_group_name_H-M   'P 1'
#
loop_
_entity.id
_entity.type
_entity.pdbx_description
1 polymer ?
#
loop_
_entity_poly.entity_id
_entity_poly.type
_entity_poly.pdbx_seq_one_letter_code
_entity_poly.pdbx_strand_id
1 'polypeptide(L)'
;MKKLFPVLALLLVAVGCWAFYPKNAAEPGYMMLTLEVPVTGRATLVTISPTGEQAKLTLDRKLDGPAPYQAQTLIKLNELRAQGWEVVQMQAANTPVANTRIPSLGPDIMISQTFLLYKP
;
A
#
# COMPACT_ATOMS: atom_id res chain seq x y z
N MET A 1 45.12 -19.47 22.82
CA MET A 1 44.16 -19.46 21.70
C MET A 1 42.74 -19.95 22.04
N LYS A 2 42.45 -20.48 23.24
CA LYS A 2 41.09 -20.97 23.61
C LYS A 2 40.06 -19.89 24.02
N LYS A 3 40.47 -18.63 24.13
CA LYS A 3 39.61 -17.50 24.58
C LYS A 3 38.78 -16.85 23.45
N LEU A 4 39.00 -17.24 22.19
CA LEU A 4 38.29 -16.71 21.03
C LEU A 4 36.94 -17.40 20.77
N PHE A 5 36.81 -18.67 21.17
CA PHE A 5 35.56 -19.42 21.05
C PHE A 5 34.36 -18.77 21.77
N PRO A 6 34.47 -18.30 23.04
CA PRO A 6 33.34 -17.67 23.70
C PRO A 6 32.95 -16.34 23.04
N VAL A 7 33.90 -15.61 22.46
CA VAL A 7 33.63 -14.34 21.76
C VAL A 7 32.87 -14.58 20.45
N LEU A 8 33.27 -15.61 19.70
CA LEU A 8 32.57 -15.98 18.46
C LEU A 8 31.14 -16.49 18.73
N ALA A 9 30.97 -17.25 19.81
CA ALA A 9 29.64 -17.72 20.25
C ALA A 9 28.73 -16.53 20.61
N LEU A 10 29.26 -15.52 21.30
CA LEU A 10 28.50 -14.33 21.68
C LEU A 10 28.04 -13.52 20.46
N LEU A 11 28.92 -13.38 19.45
CA LEU A 11 28.60 -12.69 18.20
C LEU A 11 27.53 -13.42 17.39
N LEU A 12 27.60 -14.75 17.31
CA LEU A 12 26.58 -15.57 16.64
C LEU A 12 25.22 -15.46 17.33
N VAL A 13 25.19 -15.44 18.66
CA VAL A 13 23.94 -15.23 19.42
C VAL A 13 23.39 -13.83 19.20
N ALA A 14 24.23 -12.79 19.20
CA ALA A 14 23.78 -11.42 18.95
C ALA A 14 23.19 -11.24 17.54
N VAL A 15 23.82 -11.80 16.51
CA VAL A 15 23.32 -11.77 15.12
C VAL A 15 22.05 -12.61 14.97
N GLY A 16 21.99 -13.77 15.64
CA GLY A 16 20.77 -14.60 15.69
C GLY A 16 19.60 -13.87 16.36
N CYS A 17 19.82 -13.21 17.49
CA CYS A 17 18.80 -12.42 18.18
C CYS A 17 18.31 -11.24 17.34
N TRP A 18 19.12 -10.71 16.42
CA TRP A 18 18.69 -9.67 15.47
C TRP A 18 17.84 -10.24 14.32
N ALA A 19 18.14 -11.45 13.83
CA ALA A 19 17.35 -12.12 12.81
C ALA A 19 15.96 -12.56 13.32
N PHE A 20 15.86 -12.84 14.62
CA PHE A 20 14.62 -13.21 15.31
C PHE A 20 14.02 -12.08 16.15
N TYR A 21 14.58 -10.86 16.10
CA TYR A 21 13.97 -9.72 16.76
C TYR A 21 12.61 -9.47 16.10
N PRO A 22 11.50 -9.43 16.86
CA PRO A 22 10.20 -9.14 16.27
C PRO A 22 10.30 -7.78 15.60
N LYS A 23 10.32 -7.77 14.26
CA LYS A 23 10.18 -6.55 13.48
C LYS A 23 8.91 -5.90 13.98
N ASN A 24 8.99 -4.64 14.43
CA ASN A 24 7.88 -3.85 14.97
C ASN A 24 6.59 -4.31 14.31
N ALA A 25 5.80 -5.11 15.05
CA ALA A 25 4.53 -5.54 14.53
C ALA A 25 3.74 -4.25 14.36
N ALA A 26 3.48 -3.87 13.10
CA ALA A 26 2.60 -2.73 12.81
C ALA A 26 1.37 -2.82 13.72
N GLU A 27 0.98 -1.70 14.33
CA GLU A 27 -0.05 -1.68 15.37
C GLU A 27 -1.32 -2.38 14.89
N PRO A 28 -1.94 -3.24 15.73
CA PRO A 28 -3.20 -3.88 15.40
C PRO A 28 -4.29 -2.82 15.20
N GLY A 29 -5.19 -3.04 14.24
CA GLY A 29 -6.22 -2.07 13.92
C GLY A 29 -6.65 -2.09 12.47
N TYR A 30 -7.16 -0.96 12.01
CA TYR A 30 -7.66 -0.79 10.65
C TYR A 30 -6.80 0.20 9.87
N MET A 31 -6.49 -0.17 8.64
CA MET A 31 -5.83 0.68 7.66
C MET A 31 -6.69 0.78 6.42
N MET A 32 -6.70 1.93 5.78
CA MET A 32 -7.38 2.12 4.50
C MET A 32 -6.35 2.33 3.40
N LEU A 33 -6.55 1.66 2.26
CA LEU A 33 -5.80 1.90 1.04
C LEU A 33 -6.77 2.30 -0.07
N THR A 34 -6.59 3.47 -0.66
CA THR A 34 -7.46 4.00 -1.70
C THR A 34 -6.66 4.33 -2.96
N LEU A 35 -7.03 3.73 -4.08
CA LEU A 35 -6.61 4.16 -5.41
C LEU A 35 -7.63 5.15 -5.96
N GLU A 36 -7.17 6.34 -6.31
CA GLU A 36 -7.95 7.37 -6.99
C GLU A 36 -7.35 7.63 -8.37
N VAL A 37 -8.15 7.44 -9.42
CA VAL A 37 -7.79 7.76 -10.80
C VAL A 37 -8.72 8.87 -11.27
N PRO A 38 -8.29 10.15 -11.19
CA PRO A 38 -9.10 11.26 -11.62
C PRO A 38 -9.19 11.30 -13.15
N VAL A 39 -10.26 11.94 -13.65
CA VAL A 39 -10.45 12.20 -15.09
C VAL A 39 -9.27 12.99 -15.67
N THR A 40 -8.78 13.98 -14.90
CA THR A 40 -7.61 14.78 -15.25
C THR A 40 -6.62 14.78 -14.09
N GLY A 41 -5.33 14.74 -14.39
CA GLY A 41 -4.27 14.68 -13.39
C GLY A 41 -3.64 13.29 -13.26
N ARG A 42 -2.93 13.08 -12.14
CA ARG A 42 -2.21 11.84 -11.87
C ARG A 42 -3.04 10.97 -10.94
N ALA A 43 -3.02 9.66 -11.19
CA ALA A 43 -3.59 8.71 -10.25
C ALA A 43 -2.80 8.72 -8.95
N THR A 44 -3.48 8.50 -7.83
CA THR A 44 -2.86 8.53 -6.51
C THR A 44 -3.29 7.34 -5.70
N LEU A 45 -2.34 6.75 -4.99
CA LEU A 45 -2.58 5.70 -4.02
C LEU A 45 -2.40 6.30 -2.62
N VAL A 46 -3.46 6.32 -1.84
CA VAL A 46 -3.52 6.92 -0.51
C VAL A 46 -3.61 5.79 0.51
N THR A 47 -2.71 5.76 1.47
CA THR A 47 -2.79 4.89 2.63
C THR A 47 -3.09 5.73 3.86
N ILE A 48 -4.11 5.35 4.63
CA ILE A 48 -4.44 5.94 5.93
C ILE A 48 -4.14 4.90 7.00
N SER A 49 -3.15 5.17 7.84
CA SER A 49 -2.73 4.28 8.93
C SER A 49 -3.77 4.25 10.06
N PRO A 50 -3.67 3.29 11.00
CA PRO A 50 -4.49 3.30 12.22
C PRO A 50 -4.33 4.57 13.06
N THR A 51 -3.16 5.21 12.99
CA THR A 51 -2.87 6.47 13.69
C THR A 51 -3.45 7.70 12.98
N GLY A 52 -4.09 7.52 11.81
CA GLY A 52 -4.64 8.59 11.00
C GLY A 52 -3.63 9.29 10.09
N GLU A 53 -2.36 8.85 10.10
CA GLU A 53 -1.35 9.36 9.19
C GLU A 53 -1.66 8.96 7.75
N GLN A 54 -1.57 9.94 6.85
CA GLN A 54 -1.85 9.74 5.43
C GLN A 54 -0.54 9.73 4.65
N ALA A 55 -0.29 8.63 3.95
CA ALA A 55 0.78 8.51 2.96
C ALA A 55 0.19 8.52 1.56
N LYS A 56 0.59 9.49 0.74
CA LYS A 56 0.11 9.64 -0.64
C LYS A 56 1.24 9.33 -1.62
N LEU A 57 1.05 8.30 -2.43
CA LEU A 57 1.92 7.96 -3.54
C LEU A 57 1.27 8.43 -4.84
N THR A 58 1.92 9.35 -5.54
CA THR A 58 1.47 9.77 -6.87
C THR A 58 2.01 8.79 -7.90
N LEU A 59 1.11 8.18 -8.68
CA LEU A 59 1.47 7.24 -9.72
C LEU A 59 1.71 7.98 -11.03
N ASP A 60 2.88 7.79 -11.62
CA ASP A 60 3.18 8.36 -12.94
C ASP A 60 2.36 7.64 -14.01
N ARG A 61 1.71 8.43 -14.86
CA ARG A 61 0.98 7.97 -16.04
C ARG A 61 2.00 7.61 -17.14
N LYS A 62 2.70 6.48 -16.98
CA LYS A 62 3.62 5.97 -18.01
C LYS A 62 2.95 5.03 -19.01
N LEU A 63 1.76 4.50 -18.68
CA LEU A 63 1.02 3.54 -19.50
C LEU A 63 -0.45 3.95 -19.55
N ASP A 64 -1.05 3.87 -20.74
CA ASP A 64 -2.47 4.14 -20.91
C ASP A 64 -3.33 2.97 -20.41
N GLY A 65 -4.49 3.31 -19.83
CA GLY A 65 -5.46 2.35 -19.30
C GLY A 65 -5.37 2.09 -17.79
N PRO A 66 -6.32 1.31 -17.22
CA PRO A 66 -6.43 1.09 -15.78
C PRO A 66 -5.47 0.02 -15.24
N ALA A 67 -5.00 -0.89 -16.09
CA ALA A 67 -4.11 -2.00 -15.74
C ALA A 67 -2.85 -1.60 -14.94
N PRO A 68 -2.07 -0.57 -15.32
CA PRO A 68 -0.89 -0.16 -14.56
C PRO A 68 -1.21 0.28 -13.12
N TYR A 69 -2.35 0.94 -12.90
CA TYR A 69 -2.75 1.41 -11.58
C TYR A 69 -3.19 0.25 -10.67
N GLN A 70 -3.87 -0.74 -11.25
CA GLN A 70 -4.23 -1.97 -10.54
C GLN A 70 -2.99 -2.75 -10.12
N ALA A 71 -1.99 -2.87 -11.00
CA ALA A 71 -0.73 -3.53 -10.69
C ALA A 71 0.00 -2.86 -9.51
N GLN A 72 0.08 -1.52 -9.50
CA GLN A 72 0.68 -0.77 -8.40
C GLN A 72 -0.08 -0.95 -7.08
N THR A 73 -1.40 -1.01 -7.15
CA THR A 73 -2.26 -1.28 -5.99
C THR A 73 -1.99 -2.68 -5.43
N LEU A 74 -1.88 -3.69 -6.29
CA LEU A 74 -1.55 -5.07 -5.89
C LEU A 74 -0.15 -5.18 -5.28
N ILE A 75 0.84 -4.48 -5.83
CA ILE A 75 2.18 -4.40 -5.26
C ILE A 75 2.09 -3.86 -3.82
N LYS A 76 1.36 -2.76 -3.61
CA LYS A 76 1.22 -2.17 -2.28
C LYS A 76 0.47 -3.09 -1.31
N LEU A 77 -0.59 -3.74 -1.76
CA LEU A 77 -1.31 -4.73 -0.94
C LEU A 77 -0.42 -5.90 -0.53
N ASN A 78 0.47 -6.37 -1.42
CA ASN A 78 1.43 -7.41 -1.09
C ASN A 78 2.48 -6.95 -0.08
N GLU A 79 2.96 -5.70 -0.18
CA GLU A 79 3.84 -5.11 0.84
C GLU A 79 3.15 -5.06 2.21
N LEU A 80 1.89 -4.65 2.25
CA LEU A 80 1.10 -4.59 3.49
C LEU A 80 0.83 -5.99 4.04
N ARG A 81 0.53 -6.97 3.18
CA ARG A 81 0.37 -8.38 3.58
C ARG A 81 1.65 -8.93 4.21
N ALA A 82 2.82 -8.61 3.67
CA ALA A 82 4.10 -9.01 4.27
C ALA A 82 4.33 -8.41 5.67
N GLN A 83 3.61 -7.33 6.02
CA GLN A 83 3.62 -6.70 7.35
C GLN A 83 2.50 -7.22 8.28
N GLY A 84 1.72 -8.21 7.82
CA GLY A 84 0.63 -8.83 8.57
C GLY A 84 -0.73 -8.16 8.39
N TRP A 85 -0.90 -7.29 7.40
CA TRP A 85 -2.21 -6.71 7.07
C TRP A 85 -3.02 -7.62 6.15
N GLU A 86 -4.29 -7.81 6.47
CA GLU A 86 -5.22 -8.62 5.69
C GLU A 86 -6.34 -7.75 5.12
N VAL A 87 -6.70 -7.95 3.85
CA VAL A 87 -7.82 -7.24 3.24
C VAL A 87 -9.13 -7.85 3.75
N VAL A 88 -9.94 -7.06 4.44
CA VAL A 88 -11.24 -7.48 5.00
C VAL A 88 -12.42 -6.96 4.18
N GLN A 89 -12.23 -5.85 3.46
CA GLN A 89 -13.27 -5.31 2.58
C GLN A 89 -12.64 -4.61 1.37
N MET A 90 -13.34 -4.69 0.24
CA MET A 90 -13.02 -3.95 -0.97
C MET A 90 -14.27 -3.26 -1.50
N GLN A 91 -14.13 -2.01 -1.91
CA GLN A 91 -15.15 -1.24 -2.61
C GLN A 91 -14.54 -0.64 -3.87
N ALA A 92 -15.25 -0.69 -4.98
CA ALA A 92 -14.85 -0.07 -6.24
C ALA A 92 -16.01 0.75 -6.79
N ALA A 93 -15.71 1.98 -7.22
CA ALA A 93 -16.68 2.90 -7.76
C ALA A 93 -16.15 3.53 -9.05
N ASN A 94 -17.02 3.59 -10.05
CA ASN A 94 -16.81 4.35 -11.28
C ASN A 94 -17.81 5.50 -11.27
N THR A 95 -17.32 6.72 -11.07
CA THR A 95 -18.17 7.91 -10.98
C THR A 95 -18.14 8.65 -12.32
N PRO A 96 -19.27 8.80 -13.01
CA PRO A 96 -19.35 9.66 -14.19
C PRO A 96 -19.18 11.12 -13.76
N VAL A 97 -18.28 11.83 -14.42
CA VAL A 97 -17.98 13.24 -14.21
C VAL A 97 -18.34 13.98 -15.49
N ALA A 98 -19.11 15.08 -15.35
CA ALA A 98 -19.48 15.90 -16.49
C ALA A 98 -18.23 16.51 -17.14
N ASN A 99 -18.02 16.23 -18.43
CA ASN A 99 -16.95 16.87 -19.19
C ASN A 99 -17.38 18.31 -19.53
N THR A 100 -16.83 19.28 -18.82
CA THR A 100 -17.15 20.71 -19.01
C THR A 100 -16.28 21.39 -20.07
N ARG A 101 -15.28 20.68 -20.62
CA ARG A 101 -14.29 21.27 -21.55
C ARG A 101 -14.50 20.85 -22.99
N ILE A 102 -15.08 19.68 -23.24
CA ILE A 102 -15.34 19.15 -24.58
C ILE A 102 -16.77 18.61 -24.59
N PRO A 103 -17.63 18.98 -25.56
CA PRO A 103 -18.89 18.29 -25.78
C PRO A 103 -18.58 16.87 -26.31
N SER A 104 -18.29 15.94 -25.40
CA SER A 104 -18.11 14.52 -25.71
C SER A 104 -19.47 13.80 -25.73
N LEU A 105 -19.55 12.72 -26.51
CA LEU A 105 -20.75 11.86 -26.65
C LEU A 105 -21.11 11.06 -25.37
N GLY A 106 -20.39 11.28 -24.25
CA GLY A 106 -20.61 10.63 -22.96
C GLY A 106 -19.77 11.24 -21.83
N PRO A 107 -20.12 10.99 -20.55
CA PRO A 107 -19.41 11.53 -19.39
C PRO A 107 -18.02 10.90 -19.24
N ASP A 108 -17.07 11.67 -18.71
CA ASP A 108 -15.76 11.12 -18.30
C ASP A 108 -15.93 10.23 -17.06
N ILE A 109 -15.00 9.31 -16.81
CA ILE A 109 -15.11 8.37 -15.68
C ILE A 109 -13.94 8.56 -14.72
N MET A 110 -14.27 8.85 -13.46
CA MET A 110 -13.34 8.76 -12.34
C MET A 110 -13.42 7.36 -11.73
N ILE A 111 -12.28 6.73 -11.48
CA ILE A 111 -12.21 5.39 -10.87
C ILE A 111 -11.69 5.55 -9.45
N SER A 112 -12.38 4.94 -8.48
CA SER A 112 -11.94 4.84 -7.10
C SER A 112 -11.99 3.39 -6.63
N GLN A 113 -10.93 2.90 -5.99
CA GLN A 113 -10.89 1.57 -5.35
C GLN A 113 -10.39 1.70 -3.93
N THR A 114 -11.20 1.31 -2.96
CA THR A 114 -10.88 1.40 -1.53
C THR A 114 -10.80 -0.01 -0.94
N PHE A 115 -9.73 -0.27 -0.21
CA PHE A 115 -9.49 -1.51 0.52
C PHE A 115 -9.41 -1.18 2.00
N LEU A 116 -10.22 -1.88 2.79
CA LEU A 116 -10.08 -1.90 4.24
C LEU A 116 -9.18 -3.07 4.60
N LEU A 117 -8.09 -2.78 5.29
CA LEU A 117 -7.18 -3.76 5.83
C LEU A 117 -7.32 -3.84 7.34
N TYR A 118 -7.25 -5.05 7.86
CA TYR A 118 -7.24 -5.34 9.28
C TYR A 118 -5.95 -6.05 9.64
N LYS A 119 -5.44 -5.75 10.83
CA LYS A 119 -4.37 -6.51 11.43
C LYS A 119 -4.80 -6.96 12.83
N PRO A 120 -4.82 -8.28 13.11
CA PRO A 120 -5.21 -8.82 14.40
C PRO A 120 -4.23 -8.47 15.52
#